data_AF-A0A4Q2QT65-F1
#
_entry.id   AF-A0A4Q2QT65-F1
#
_cell.length_a   1.000
_cell.length_b   1.000
_cell.length_c   1.000
_cell.angle_alpha   90.00
_cell.angle_beta   90.00
_cell.angle_gamma   90.00
#
_symmetry.space_group_name_H-M   'P 1'
#
loop_
_entity.id
_entity.type
_entity.pdbx_description
1 polymer ?
#
loop_
_entity_poly.entity_id
_entity_poly.type
_entity_poly.pdbx_seq_one_letter_code
_entity_poly.pdbx_strand_id
1 'polypeptide(L)' 'MNLRVKIKRVKDVELPKYAKPGDAGFDFVAAEDTIIWPGETKVVPSGLAFE' A
#
# COMPACT_ATOMS: atom_id res chain seq x y z
N MET A 1 -13.53 -4.61 -18.30
CA MET A 1 -13.85 -3.23 -17.86
C MET A 1 -12.58 -2.70 -17.21
N ASN A 2 -11.94 -1.66 -17.77
CA ASN A 2 -10.71 -1.10 -17.19
C ASN A 2 -11.09 0.00 -16.20
N LEU A 3 -11.24 -0.37 -14.93
CA LEU A 3 -11.44 0.58 -13.84
C LEU A 3 -10.11 1.29 -13.56
N ARG A 4 -10.14 2.63 -13.53
CA ARG A 4 -8.99 3.44 -13.12
C ARG A 4 -9.24 3.93 -11.71
N VAL A 5 -8.28 3.72 -10.82
CA VAL A 5 -8.30 4.21 -9.43
C VAL A 5 -7.38 5.40 -9.34
N LYS A 6 -7.82 6.50 -8.73
CA LYS A 6 -6.93 7.64 -8.48
C LYS A 6 -6.13 7.37 -7.22
N ILE A 7 -4.82 7.62 -7.29
CA ILE A 7 -3.91 7.43 -6.16
C ILE A 7 -3.22 8.76 -5.89
N LYS A 8 -3.27 9.20 -4.64
CA LYS A 8 -2.49 10.34 -4.14
C LYS A 8 -1.40 9.84 -3.21
N ARG A 9 -0.14 10.13 -3.52
CA ARG A 9 0.98 9.94 -2.58
C ARG A 9 0.89 11.01 -1.49
N VAL A 10 0.79 10.58 -0.24
CA VAL A 10 0.81 11.46 0.94
C VAL A 10 2.15 11.39 1.69
N LYS A 11 2.93 10.33 1.45
CA LYS A 11 4.35 10.19 1.82
C LYS A 11 5.16 9.80 0.59
N ASP A 12 6.48 9.89 0.67
CA ASP A 12 7.38 9.45 -0.40
C ASP A 12 7.50 7.93 -0.39
N VAL A 13 6.61 7.28 -1.15
CA VAL A 13 6.50 5.83 -1.24
C VAL A 13 6.31 5.39 -2.69
N GLU A 14 6.78 4.17 -2.99
CA GLU A 14 6.58 3.55 -4.28
C GLU A 14 5.08 3.34 -4.57
N LEU A 15 4.69 3.52 -5.84
CA LEU A 15 3.32 3.20 -6.24
C LEU A 15 3.16 1.69 -6.36
N PRO A 16 1.99 1.15 -5.97
CA PRO A 16 1.73 -0.26 -6.09
C PRO A 16 1.68 -0.67 -7.56
N LYS A 17 2.14 -1.89 -7.82
CA LYS A 17 2.14 -2.52 -9.15
C LYS A 17 1.69 -3.97 -9.01
N TYR A 18 1.05 -4.47 -10.06
CA TYR A 18 0.76 -5.90 -10.15
C TYR A 18 2.07 -6.68 -10.32
N ALA A 19 2.23 -7.74 -9.54
CA ALA A 19 3.42 -8.59 -9.65
C ALA A 19 3.39 -9.40 -10.96
N LYS A 20 2.20 -9.86 -11.38
CA LYS A 20 1.99 -10.60 -12.62
C LYS A 20 0.75 -10.10 -13.39
N PRO A 21 0.70 -10.34 -14.70
CA PRO A 21 -0.51 -10.07 -15.48
C PRO A 21 -1.70 -10.88 -14.97
N GLY A 22 -2.82 -10.20 -14.69
CA GLY A 22 -4.07 -10.85 -14.25
C GLY A 22 -4.21 -11.04 -12.74
N ASP A 23 -3.24 -10.62 -11.93
CA ASP A 23 -3.36 -10.64 -10.47
C ASP A 23 -4.55 -9.78 -10.01
N ALA A 24 -5.27 -10.27 -8.99
CA ALA A 24 -6.46 -9.59 -8.46
C ALA A 24 -6.13 -8.31 -7.66
N GLY A 25 -4.89 -8.17 -7.20
CA GLY A 25 -4.44 -7.06 -6.37
C GLY A 25 -2.95 -6.77 -6.54
N PHE A 26 -2.49 -5.76 -5.81
CA PHE A 26 -1.11 -5.30 -5.79
C PHE A 26 -0.65 -5.10 -4.34
N ASP A 27 0.66 -5.08 -4.13
CA ASP A 27 1.24 -4.95 -2.81
C ASP A 27 1.35 -3.48 -2.39
N PHE A 28 1.21 -3.23 -1.09
CA PHE A 28 1.51 -1.95 -0.46
C PHE A 28 2.85 -1.99 0.27
N VAL A 29 3.50 -0.84 0.33
CA VAL A 29 4.70 -0.63 1.13
C VAL A 29 4.32 0.04 2.46
N ALA A 30 5.06 -0.28 3.51
CA ALA A 30 5.00 0.47 4.76
C ALA A 30 5.68 1.84 4.55
N ALA A 31 5.04 2.90 5.00
CA ALA A 31 5.57 4.25 4.83
C ALA A 31 6.47 4.71 6.01
N GLU A 32 6.77 3.80 6.94
CA GLU A 32 7.67 4.01 8.07
C GLU A 32 8.12 2.66 8.65
N ASP A 33 9.30 2.66 9.26
CA ASP A 33 9.79 1.52 10.03
C ASP A 33 8.92 1.32 11.27
N THR A 34 8.51 0.08 11.53
CA THR A 34 7.66 -0.26 12.67
C THR A 34 8.12 -1.55 13.32
N ILE A 35 8.42 -1.49 14.62
CA ILE A 35 8.64 -2.68 15.46
C ILE A 35 7.28 -3.11 16.04
N ILE A 36 6.93 -4.39 15.91
CA ILE A 36 5.72 -4.99 16.50
C ILE A 36 6.16 -6.07 17.48
N TRP A 37 5.79 -5.92 18.75
CA TRP A 37 6.14 -6.89 19.79
C TRP A 37 5.15 -8.06 19.85
N PRO A 38 5.50 -9.20 20.49
CA PRO A 38 4.57 -10.31 20.65
C PRO A 38 3.26 -9.89 21.32
N GLY A 39 2.13 -10.18 20.67
CA GLY A 39 0.79 -9.82 21.15
C GLY A 39 0.34 -8.38 20.83
N GLU A 40 1.17 -7.60 20.15
CA GLU A 40 0.84 -6.23 19.76
C GLU A 40 0.20 -6.16 18.36
N THR A 41 -0.70 -5.20 18.16
CA THR A 41 -1.24 -4.82 16.85
C THR A 41 -0.98 -3.34 16.63
N LYS A 42 -0.39 -2.98 15.47
CA LYS A 42 -0.14 -1.59 15.07
C LYS A 42 -0.83 -1.23 13.77
N VAL A 43 -1.30 0.01 13.67
CA VAL A 43 -1.74 0.60 12.42
C VAL A 43 -0.53 1.20 11.72
N VAL A 44 -0.09 0.57 10.63
CA VAL A 44 1.06 1.03 9.84
C VAL A 44 0.54 1.77 8.61
N PRO A 45 0.94 3.04 8.39
CA PRO A 45 0.46 3.81 7.25
C PRO A 45 1.08 3.30 5.93
N SER A 46 0.27 3.24 4.87
CA SER A 46 0.73 2.89 3.51
C SER A 46 1.34 4.06 2.73
N GLY A 47 1.13 5.30 3.20
CA GLY A 47 1.61 6.51 2.51
C GLY A 47 0.79 6.89 1.26
N LEU A 48 -0.35 6.23 1.03
CA LEU A 48 -1.21 6.42 -0.15
C LEU A 48 -2.66 6.71 0.27
N ALA A 49 -3.36 7.53 -0.51
CA ALA A 49 -4.80 7.75 -0.43
C ALA A 49 -5.45 7.45 -1.79
N PHE A 50 -6.70 6.96 -1.76
CA PHE A 50 -7.42 6.45 -2.93
C PHE A 50 -8.78 7.15 -3.10
N GLU A 51 -9.21 7.33 -4.36
CA GLU A 51 -10.51 7.86 -4.78
C GLU A 51 -11.05 7.04 -5.97
#